data_AF-A0A1L3FKG0-F1
#
_entry.id   AF-A0A1L3FKG0-F1
#
_cell.length_a   1.000
_cell.length_b   1.000
_cell.length_c   1.000
_cell.angle_alpha   90.00
_cell.angle_beta   90.00
_cell.angle_gamma   90.00
#
_symmetry.space_group_name_H-M   'P 1'
#
loop_
_entity.id
_entity.type
_entity.pdbx_description
1 polymer ?
#
loop_
_entity_poly.entity_id
_entity_poly.type
_entity_poly.pdbx_seq_one_letter_code
_entity_poly.pdbx_strand_id
1 'polypeptide(L)' 'MSARRARGEKLDSEILSTLMRCVCGTMFDEWKPDESYQQRGHIYAAQAANGTRP' A
#
# COMPACT_ATOMS: atom_id res chain seq x y z
N MET A 1 -4.95 -26.93 -10.78
CA MET A 1 -5.00 -25.46 -10.88
C MET A 1 -5.65 -24.93 -9.62
N SER A 2 -4.88 -24.24 -8.79
CA SER A 2 -5.20 -23.94 -7.39
C SER A 2 -6.50 -23.15 -7.25
N ALA A 3 -7.43 -23.66 -6.44
CA ALA A 3 -8.79 -23.13 -6.27
C ALA A 3 -8.89 -21.64 -5.87
N ARG A 4 -7.79 -21.04 -5.37
CA ARG A 4 -7.69 -19.62 -5.00
C ARG A 4 -7.80 -18.68 -6.21
N ARG A 5 -7.16 -19.01 -7.35
CA ARG A 5 -7.26 -18.17 -8.57
C ARG A 5 -8.66 -18.11 -9.17
N ALA A 6 -9.45 -19.17 -9.00
CA ALA A 6 -10.83 -19.23 -9.49
C ALA A 6 -11.78 -18.30 -8.71
N ARG A 7 -11.37 -17.81 -7.52
CA ARG A 7 -12.10 -16.84 -6.70
C ARG A 7 -11.58 -15.41 -6.82
N GLY A 8 -10.56 -15.18 -7.65
CA GLY A 8 -9.86 -13.89 -7.74
C GLY A 8 -8.85 -13.64 -6.59
N GLU A 9 -8.63 -14.62 -5.71
CA GLU A 9 -7.62 -14.54 -4.67
C GLU A 9 -6.24 -14.78 -5.29
N LYS A 10 -5.36 -13.80 -5.21
CA LYS A 10 -3.95 -13.93 -5.60
C LYS A 10 -3.27 -14.94 -4.68
N LEU A 11 -2.43 -15.80 -5.25
CA LEU A 11 -1.59 -16.70 -4.45
C LEU A 11 -0.59 -15.88 -3.63
N ASP A 12 -0.17 -16.38 -2.46
CA ASP A 12 0.84 -15.70 -1.62
C ASP A 12 2.14 -15.38 -2.41
N SER A 13 2.44 -16.19 -3.43
CA SER A 13 3.56 -16.00 -4.37
C SER A 13 3.33 -14.93 -5.45
N GLU A 14 2.09 -14.47 -5.63
CA GLU A 14 1.66 -13.40 -6.54
C GLU A 14 1.32 -12.10 -5.80
N ILE A 15 1.27 -12.15 -4.47
CA ILE A 15 1.34 -10.97 -3.62
C ILE A 15 2.77 -10.44 -3.73
N LEU A 16 3.03 -9.65 -4.79
CA LEU A 16 4.11 -8.66 -4.76
C LEU A 16 4.00 -7.95 -3.42
N SER A 17 5.06 -7.90 -2.63
CA SER A 17 5.02 -7.32 -1.28
C SER A 17 4.40 -5.94 -1.34
N THR A 18 3.15 -5.82 -0.90
CA THR A 18 2.40 -4.57 -0.85
C THR A 18 2.65 -3.80 0.43
N LEU A 19 3.64 -4.29 1.18
CA LEU A 19 4.27 -3.63 2.29
C LEU A 19 4.95 -2.36 1.76
N MET A 20 4.28 -1.23 1.92
CA MET A 20 4.80 0.09 1.64
C MET A 20 5.35 0.73 2.91
N ARG A 21 6.31 1.65 2.75
CA ARG A 21 6.83 2.47 3.85
C ARG A 21 6.34 3.90 3.71
N CYS A 22 5.68 4.41 4.74
CA CYS A 22 5.24 5.79 4.80
C CYS A 22 6.40 6.73 5.15
N VAL A 23 6.27 8.02 4.80
CA VAL A 23 7.22 9.07 5.17
C VAL A 23 7.42 9.19 6.68
N CYS A 24 6.41 8.84 7.49
CA CYS A 24 6.49 8.81 8.95
C CYS A 24 7.30 7.61 9.48
N GLY A 25 7.77 6.72 8.61
CA GLY A 25 8.59 5.56 8.96
C GLY A 25 7.81 4.26 9.14
N THR A 26 6.48 4.31 9.26
CA THR A 26 5.61 3.14 9.43
C THR A 26 5.57 2.28 8.17
N MET A 27 5.74 0.97 8.34
CA MET A 27 5.47 -0.04 7.31
C MET A 27 4.00 -0.44 7.36
N PHE A 28 3.33 -0.46 6.22
CA PHE A 28 1.90 -0.78 6.13
C PHE A 28 1.61 -1.58 4.86
N ASP A 29 0.60 -2.44 4.90
CA ASP A 29 0.14 -3.14 3.71
C ASP A 29 -0.92 -2.30 2.96
N GLU A 30 -0.66 -1.98 1.70
CA GLU A 30 -1.61 -1.24 0.87
C GLU A 30 -2.97 -1.97 0.70
N TRP A 31 -2.98 -3.30 0.75
CA TRP A 31 -4.22 -4.09 0.62
C TRP A 31 -5.07 -4.10 1.87
N LYS A 32 -4.52 -3.70 3.02
CA LYS A 32 -5.29 -3.58 4.26
C LYS A 32 -5.88 -2.17 4.33
N PRO A 33 -7.19 -2.01 4.13
CA PRO A 33 -7.82 -0.69 4.12
C PRO A 33 -7.61 0.05 5.44
N ASP A 34 -7.60 -0.64 6.58
CA ASP A 34 -7.38 -0.02 7.90
C ASP A 34 -5.98 0.60 8.02
N GLU A 35 -4.95 -0.10 7.55
CA GLU A 35 -3.56 0.40 7.59
C GLU A 35 -3.33 1.46 6.50
N SER A 36 -3.81 1.21 5.28
CA SER A 36 -3.66 2.10 4.12
C SER A 36 -4.40 3.43 4.28
N TYR A 37 -5.62 3.43 4.83
CA TYR A 37 -6.41 4.66 4.99
C TYR A 37 -5.74 5.68 5.91
N GLN A 38 -5.16 5.21 7.02
CA GLN A 38 -4.39 6.06 7.92
C GLN A 38 -3.14 6.65 7.25
N GLN A 39 -2.50 5.89 6.35
CA GLN A 39 -1.27 6.34 5.69
C GLN A 39 -1.49 7.19 4.43
N ARG A 40 -2.66 7.09 3.79
CA ARG A 40 -3.02 7.92 2.63
C ARG A 40 -2.86 9.42 2.90
N GLY A 41 -3.29 9.88 4.08
CA GLY A 41 -3.14 11.29 4.47
C GLY A 41 -1.69 11.76 4.51
N HIS A 42 -0.79 10.93 5.08
CA HIS A 42 0.65 11.22 5.12
C HIS A 42 1.28 11.24 3.73
N ILE A 43 0.88 10.31 2.86
CA ILE A 43 1.39 10.24 1.47
C ILE A 43 0.96 11.49 0.69
N TYR A 44 -0.31 11.89 0.76
CA TYR A 44 -0.77 13.10 0.08
C TYR A 44 -0.11 14.36 0.62
N ALA A 45 0.06 14.49 1.93
CA ALA A 45 0.77 15.61 2.53
C ALA A 45 2.24 15.67 2.08
N ALA A 46 2.93 14.52 2.03
CA ALA A 46 4.30 14.43 1.54
C ALA A 46 4.42 14.75 0.05
N GLN A 47 3.45 14.31 -0.77
CA GLN A 47 3.39 14.65 -2.20
C GLN A 47 3.18 16.14 -2.41
N ALA A 48 2.31 16.79 -1.64
CA ALA A 48 2.09 18.24 -1.70
C ALA A 48 3.34 19.04 -1.28
N ALA A 49 4.02 18.59 -0.23
CA ALA A 49 5.29 19.18 0.22
C ALA A 49 6.40 19.02 -0.84
N ASN A 50 6.49 17.87 -1.50
CA ASN A 50 7.49 17.60 -2.55
C ASN A 50 7.15 18.26 -3.90
N GLY A 51 5.87 18.45 -4.22
CA GLY A 51 5.39 19.11 -5.44
C GLY A 51 5.51 20.64 -5.41
N THR A 52 5.87 21.20 -4.26
CA THR A 52 6.15 22.64 -4.08
C THR A 52 7.67 22.84 -4.05
N ARG A 53 8.35 22.62 -5.18
CA ARG A 53 9.73 23.09 -5.38
C ARG A 53 9.70 24.18 -6.46
N PRO A 54 10.07 25.44 -6.15
CA PRO A 54 10.30 26.46 -7.18
C PRO A 54 11.50 26.09 -8.07
#